data_AF-A0A535PL08-F1
#
_entry.id   AF-A0A535PL08-F1
#
_cell.length_a   1.000
_cell.length_b   1.000
_cell.length_c   1.000
_cell.angle_alpha   90.00
_cell.angle_beta   90.00
_cell.angle_gamma   90.00
#
_symmetry.space_group_name_H-M   'P 1'
#
loop_
_entity.id
_entity.type
_entity.pdbx_description
1 polymer ?
#
loop_
_entity_poly.entity_id
_entity_poly.type
_entity_poly.pdbx_seq_one_letter_code
_entity_poly.pdbx_strand_id
1 'polypeptide(L)'
;MKNQDLGDDAVMAILRASGIAQGSNGSASFNRVDGTSGRVERQATLCGSSLPPDARVVAQVSRWDQLKDPVGVMNAFAEHIAPRCDSWLVLAGPSAKSVADDPEQPAVLRDVMEMREHLEPGLRERVQIAQLPMDDAGENAAIVNALQRRADVIVQKSLAEGFGLTVSEAMWKARPIVASRVGGIEDQIEDGKSGLLIDDPNNLKSLGDKVVYLLGDRSVANSLGNEARRRAIRHFIAPRHLVQQAKLILAIA
;
A
#
# COMPACT_ATOMS: atom_id res chain seq x y z
N MET A 1 9.79 11.46 6.08
CA MET A 1 8.40 11.78 5.65
C MET A 1 7.93 10.73 4.64
N LYS A 2 6.68 10.24 4.71
CA LYS A 2 6.15 9.09 3.93
C LYS A 2 6.21 9.23 2.40
N ASN A 3 6.41 10.43 1.89
CA ASN A 3 6.31 10.76 0.46
C ASN A 3 7.60 11.32 -0.14
N GLN A 4 8.72 11.29 0.60
CA GLN A 4 10.03 11.68 0.07
C GLN A 4 10.41 10.81 -1.12
N ASP A 5 11.09 11.42 -2.09
CA ASP A 5 11.68 10.69 -3.21
C ASP A 5 12.79 9.77 -2.71
N LEU A 6 12.78 8.55 -3.22
CA LEU A 6 13.74 7.49 -2.94
C LEU A 6 14.06 6.84 -4.29
N GLY A 7 15.35 6.68 -4.58
CA GLY A 7 15.81 5.86 -5.71
C GLY A 7 15.62 4.37 -5.41
N ASP A 8 15.62 3.55 -6.46
CA ASP A 8 15.34 2.10 -6.37
C ASP A 8 16.30 1.38 -5.41
N ASP A 9 17.58 1.77 -5.39
CA ASP A 9 18.57 1.21 -4.46
C ASP A 9 18.23 1.52 -3.00
N ALA A 10 17.77 2.74 -2.71
CA ALA A 10 17.36 3.14 -1.37
C ALA A 10 16.07 2.42 -0.93
N VAL A 11 15.11 2.28 -1.86
CA VAL A 11 13.88 1.49 -1.64
C VAL A 11 14.25 0.05 -1.25
N MET A 12 15.09 -0.62 -2.03
CA MET A 12 15.49 -1.99 -1.75
C MET A 12 16.34 -2.12 -0.49
N ALA A 13 17.22 -1.16 -0.20
CA ALA A 13 18.00 -1.15 1.04
C ALA A 13 17.10 -1.05 2.28
N ILE A 14 16.08 -0.17 2.24
CA ILE A 14 15.09 -0.04 3.31
C ILE A 14 14.30 -1.33 3.51
N LEU A 15 13.78 -1.93 2.43
CA LEU A 15 12.99 -3.16 2.52
C LEU A 15 13.79 -4.37 3.01
N ARG A 16 15.08 -4.45 2.68
CA ARG A 16 15.98 -5.48 3.21
C ARG A 16 16.26 -5.27 4.69
N ALA A 17 16.59 -4.03 5.08
CA ALA A 17 16.83 -3.69 6.48
C ALA A 17 15.60 -3.93 7.36
N SER A 18 14.39 -3.68 6.83
CA SER A 18 13.14 -3.96 7.55
C SER A 18 12.72 -5.43 7.51
N GLY A 19 13.47 -6.31 6.83
CA GLY A 19 13.18 -7.74 6.67
C GLY A 19 12.11 -8.09 5.63
N ILE A 20 11.43 -7.10 5.04
CA ILE A 20 10.33 -7.30 4.07
C ILE A 20 10.84 -7.98 2.79
N ALA A 21 12.06 -7.65 2.35
CA ALA A 21 12.69 -8.22 1.16
C ALA A 21 13.97 -8.99 1.51
N GLN A 22 14.30 -10.01 0.69
CA GLN A 22 15.51 -10.80 0.83
C GLN A 22 16.77 -10.02 0.40
N GLY A 23 17.91 -10.38 1.01
CA GLY A 23 19.24 -9.91 0.63
C GLY A 23 20.01 -9.24 1.77
N SER A 24 21.23 -8.81 1.48
CA SER A 24 22.09 -8.11 2.44
C SER A 24 21.61 -6.68 2.69
N ASN A 25 21.68 -6.24 3.95
CA ASN A 25 21.34 -4.88 4.34
C ASN A 25 22.29 -3.88 3.66
N GLY A 26 21.74 -3.01 2.83
CA GLY A 26 22.47 -1.87 2.24
C GLY A 26 22.49 -0.65 3.17
N SER A 27 22.77 0.53 2.59
CA SER A 27 22.59 1.81 3.29
C SER A 27 21.10 2.18 3.32
N ALA A 28 20.37 1.65 4.31
CA ALA A 28 18.94 1.88 4.51
C ALA A 28 18.63 3.26 5.12
N SER A 29 19.17 4.32 4.52
CA SER A 29 19.06 5.70 5.00
C SER A 29 17.84 6.43 4.45
N PHE A 30 17.28 7.35 5.21
CA PHE A 30 16.18 8.23 4.82
C PHE A 30 16.32 9.62 5.45
N ASN A 31 15.63 10.63 4.95
CA ASN A 31 15.67 11.97 5.55
C ASN A 31 14.55 12.14 6.59
N ARG A 32 14.92 12.60 7.78
CA ARG A 32 13.96 13.04 8.81
C ARG A 32 13.34 14.38 8.43
N VAL A 33 12.27 14.74 9.13
CA VAL A 33 11.52 15.99 8.87
C VAL A 33 12.35 17.22 9.22
N ASP A 34 13.22 17.11 10.23
CA ASP A 34 14.16 18.14 10.66
C ASP A 34 15.40 18.28 9.75
N GLY A 35 15.47 17.52 8.65
CA GLY A 35 16.57 17.52 7.70
C GLY A 35 17.76 16.62 8.09
N THR A 36 17.72 15.96 9.25
CA THR A 36 18.75 15.00 9.64
C THR A 36 18.60 13.67 8.89
N SER A 37 19.68 12.89 8.80
CA SER A 37 19.63 11.55 8.21
C SER A 37 19.23 10.52 9.28
N GLY A 38 18.27 9.66 8.94
CA GLY A 38 17.87 8.49 9.70
C GLY A 38 18.24 7.19 8.98
N ARG A 39 18.21 6.08 9.72
CA ARG A 39 18.44 4.74 9.18
C ARG A 39 17.32 3.81 9.64
N VAL A 40 16.94 2.89 8.77
CA VAL A 40 16.05 1.77 9.13
C VAL A 40 16.90 0.68 9.79
N GLU A 41 16.60 0.40 11.05
CA GLU A 41 17.29 -0.54 11.94
C GLU A 41 16.32 -1.55 12.57
N ARG A 42 15.03 -1.22 12.64
CA ARG A 42 13.95 -2.05 13.16
C ARG A 42 13.35 -2.90 12.05
N GLN A 43 13.16 -4.18 12.36
CA GLN A 43 12.51 -5.12 11.46
C GLN A 43 11.00 -5.14 11.65
N ALA A 44 10.29 -5.37 10.55
CA ALA A 44 8.89 -5.73 10.60
C ALA A 44 8.74 -7.15 11.19
N THR A 45 7.68 -7.38 11.95
CA THR A 45 7.29 -8.74 12.33
C THR A 45 6.55 -9.36 11.15
N LEU A 46 7.10 -10.43 10.58
CA LEU A 46 6.54 -11.05 9.38
C LEU A 46 5.81 -12.34 9.70
N CYS A 47 4.67 -12.56 9.06
CA CYS A 47 4.10 -13.90 8.87
C CYS A 47 4.26 -14.27 7.39
N GLY A 48 5.12 -15.26 7.13
CA GLY A 48 5.51 -15.68 5.79
C GLY A 48 6.94 -15.30 5.41
N SER A 49 7.29 -15.61 4.17
CA SER A 49 8.64 -15.45 3.64
C SER A 49 8.92 -13.99 3.24
N SER A 50 10.18 -13.56 3.37
CA SER A 50 10.64 -12.30 2.78
C SER A 50 10.53 -12.34 1.26
N LEU A 51 10.21 -11.19 0.63
CA LEU A 51 10.03 -11.08 -0.81
C LEU A 51 11.31 -11.42 -1.58
N PRO A 52 11.24 -12.27 -2.61
CA PRO A 52 12.30 -12.40 -3.60
C PRO A 52 12.59 -11.06 -4.29
N PRO A 53 13.83 -10.80 -4.72
CA PRO A 53 14.22 -9.53 -5.34
C PRO A 53 13.37 -9.16 -6.57
N ASP A 54 13.03 -10.14 -7.38
CA ASP A 54 12.32 -10.05 -8.67
C ASP A 54 10.81 -10.31 -8.58
N ALA A 55 10.27 -10.46 -7.36
CA ALA A 55 8.85 -10.70 -7.14
C ALA A 55 7.98 -9.59 -7.74
N ARG A 56 6.91 -9.96 -8.46
CA ARG A 56 5.84 -9.01 -8.82
C ARG A 56 4.94 -8.81 -7.61
N VAL A 57 4.86 -7.60 -7.08
CA VAL A 57 4.26 -7.33 -5.77
C VAL A 57 2.92 -6.62 -5.92
N VAL A 58 1.87 -7.26 -5.43
CA VAL A 58 0.59 -6.65 -5.11
C VAL A 58 0.62 -6.28 -3.63
N ALA A 59 0.36 -5.02 -3.29
CA ALA A 59 0.41 -4.59 -1.89
C ALA A 59 -0.82 -3.81 -1.46
N GLN A 60 -1.31 -4.10 -0.25
CA GLN A 60 -2.24 -3.26 0.48
C GLN A 60 -1.56 -2.77 1.76
N VAL A 61 -1.52 -1.45 1.95
CA VAL A 61 -1.04 -0.83 3.19
C VAL A 61 -2.22 -0.20 3.90
N SER A 62 -2.58 -0.70 5.08
CA SER A 62 -3.71 -0.19 5.85
C SER A 62 -3.56 -0.50 7.34
N ARG A 63 -4.48 0.02 8.15
CA ARG A 63 -4.70 -0.54 9.50
C ARG A 63 -5.35 -1.93 9.38
N TRP A 64 -5.24 -2.71 10.45
CA TRP A 64 -5.98 -3.97 10.59
C TRP A 64 -7.41 -3.67 10.99
N ASP A 65 -8.25 -3.39 9.99
CA ASP A 65 -9.61 -2.93 10.18
C ASP A 65 -10.51 -3.71 9.20
N GLN A 66 -11.68 -4.15 9.67
CA GLN A 66 -12.62 -4.94 8.87
C GLN A 66 -13.07 -4.18 7.61
N LEU A 67 -13.21 -2.86 7.69
CA LEU A 67 -13.58 -2.01 6.57
C LEU A 67 -12.46 -1.92 5.51
N LYS A 68 -11.22 -2.25 5.85
CA LYS A 68 -10.11 -2.36 4.88
C LYS A 68 -10.06 -3.70 4.17
N ASP A 69 -10.81 -4.67 4.67
CA ASP A 69 -11.00 -6.02 4.16
C ASP A 69 -9.70 -6.71 3.65
N PRO A 70 -8.66 -6.82 4.50
CA PRO A 70 -7.43 -7.53 4.15
C PRO A 70 -7.67 -9.02 3.83
N VAL A 71 -8.69 -9.64 4.44
CA VAL A 71 -9.09 -11.03 4.16
C VAL A 71 -9.65 -11.16 2.75
N GLY A 72 -10.56 -10.27 2.33
CA GLY A 72 -11.07 -10.25 0.96
C GLY A 72 -10.00 -9.97 -0.09
N VAL A 73 -8.99 -9.15 0.22
CA VAL A 73 -7.81 -8.99 -0.67
C VAL A 73 -7.03 -10.29 -0.78
N MET A 74 -6.83 -11.01 0.32
CA MET A 74 -6.15 -12.31 0.30
C MET A 74 -6.91 -13.35 -0.51
N ASN A 75 -8.24 -13.41 -0.35
CA ASN A 75 -9.11 -14.30 -1.13
C ASN A 75 -9.07 -13.98 -2.62
N ALA A 76 -9.19 -12.69 -3.00
CA ALA A 76 -9.06 -12.27 -4.39
C ALA A 76 -7.70 -12.63 -4.98
N PHE A 77 -6.62 -12.48 -4.19
CA PHE A 77 -5.29 -12.88 -4.60
C PHE A 77 -5.20 -14.39 -4.83
N ALA A 78 -5.68 -15.18 -3.87
CA ALA A 78 -5.66 -16.63 -3.92
C ALA A 78 -6.44 -17.20 -5.11
N GLU A 79 -7.65 -16.69 -5.35
CA GLU A 79 -8.61 -17.26 -6.28
C GLU A 79 -8.49 -16.69 -7.69
N HIS A 80 -8.05 -15.44 -7.84
CA HIS A 80 -8.17 -14.71 -9.10
C HIS A 80 -6.89 -14.04 -9.61
N ILE A 81 -5.83 -13.95 -8.80
CA ILE A 81 -4.56 -13.32 -9.20
C ILE A 81 -3.45 -14.38 -9.31
N ALA A 82 -3.12 -15.03 -8.20
CA ALA A 82 -2.01 -15.99 -8.11
C ALA A 82 -2.11 -17.19 -9.07
N PRO A 83 -3.31 -17.70 -9.46
CA PRO A 83 -3.43 -18.75 -10.47
C PRO A 83 -3.12 -18.27 -11.90
N ARG A 84 -3.13 -16.96 -12.15
CA ARG A 84 -3.00 -16.35 -13.49
C ARG A 84 -1.69 -15.59 -13.67
N CYS A 85 -1.07 -15.17 -12.57
CA CYS A 85 0.18 -14.42 -12.56
C CYS A 85 1.08 -14.88 -11.42
N ASP A 86 2.33 -15.19 -11.74
CA ASP A 86 3.34 -15.38 -10.71
C ASP A 86 3.65 -14.05 -10.03
N SER A 87 3.14 -13.91 -8.82
CA SER A 87 3.08 -12.68 -8.06
C SER A 87 3.01 -12.97 -6.57
N TRP A 88 3.27 -11.94 -5.77
CA TRP A 88 3.33 -11.96 -4.32
C TRP A 88 2.33 -10.95 -3.78
N LEU A 89 1.68 -11.29 -2.66
CA LEU A 89 0.83 -10.38 -1.91
C LEU A 89 1.55 -9.91 -0.66
N VAL A 90 1.56 -8.60 -0.43
CA VAL A 90 1.98 -8.00 0.84
C VAL A 90 0.80 -7.27 1.46
N LEU A 91 0.36 -7.74 2.62
CA LEU A 91 -0.56 -7.01 3.49
C LEU A 91 0.25 -6.37 4.61
N ALA A 92 0.32 -5.04 4.62
CA ALA A 92 1.14 -4.31 5.59
C ALA A 92 0.30 -3.39 6.46
N GLY A 93 0.56 -3.45 7.77
CA GLY A 93 -0.13 -2.64 8.77
C GLY A 93 0.72 -2.44 10.01
N PRO A 94 0.26 -1.65 10.99
CA PRO A 94 1.02 -1.38 12.20
C PRO A 94 1.25 -2.66 13.03
N SER A 95 2.34 -2.72 13.77
CA SER A 95 2.59 -3.82 14.70
C SER A 95 1.57 -3.83 15.84
N ALA A 96 0.95 -4.98 16.08
CA ALA A 96 -0.05 -5.15 17.15
C ALA A 96 0.53 -4.86 18.55
N LYS A 97 1.85 -4.96 18.74
CA LYS A 97 2.54 -4.64 20.00
C LYS A 97 2.57 -3.13 20.31
N SER A 98 2.22 -2.28 19.35
CA SER A 98 2.45 -0.83 19.41
C SER A 98 1.20 0.03 19.34
N VAL A 99 0.02 -0.58 19.19
CA VAL A 99 -1.27 0.13 19.15
C VAL A 99 -2.13 -0.38 20.30
N ALA A 100 -2.04 0.29 21.44
CA ALA A 100 -2.80 -0.06 22.64
C ALA A 100 -4.28 0.39 22.59
N ASP A 101 -4.61 1.32 21.67
CA ASP A 101 -5.87 2.09 21.74
C ASP A 101 -6.98 1.56 20.82
N ASP A 102 -6.73 0.52 20.02
CA ASP A 102 -7.71 -0.05 19.09
C ASP A 102 -7.94 -1.54 19.38
N PRO A 103 -9.06 -1.88 20.04
CA PRO A 103 -9.35 -3.26 20.44
C PRO A 103 -9.70 -4.17 19.25
N GLU A 104 -10.02 -3.62 18.07
CA GLU A 104 -10.42 -4.41 16.90
C GLU A 104 -9.20 -4.89 16.09
N GLN A 105 -8.11 -4.11 16.05
CA GLN A 105 -6.91 -4.45 15.29
C GLN A 105 -6.32 -5.84 15.58
N PRO A 106 -6.17 -6.28 16.85
CA PRO A 106 -5.67 -7.62 17.15
C PRO A 106 -6.57 -8.73 16.64
N ALA A 107 -7.90 -8.52 16.63
CA ALA A 107 -8.85 -9.51 16.13
C ALA A 107 -8.75 -9.64 14.61
N VAL A 108 -8.76 -8.52 13.88
CA VAL A 108 -8.63 -8.53 12.41
C VAL A 108 -7.29 -9.12 11.98
N LEU A 109 -6.19 -8.76 12.66
CA LEU A 109 -4.88 -9.34 12.34
C LEU A 109 -4.86 -10.85 12.56
N ARG A 110 -5.49 -11.35 13.65
CA ARG A 110 -5.61 -12.79 13.89
C ARG A 110 -6.39 -13.47 12.77
N ASP A 111 -7.52 -12.91 12.34
CA ASP A 111 -8.34 -13.47 11.26
C ASP A 111 -7.54 -13.52 9.93
N VAL A 112 -6.74 -12.50 9.64
CA VAL A 112 -5.83 -12.47 8.47
C VAL A 112 -4.75 -13.54 8.55
N MET A 113 -4.14 -13.72 9.74
CA MET A 113 -3.13 -14.77 9.97
C MET A 113 -3.74 -16.17 9.87
N GLU A 114 -4.92 -16.39 10.45
CA GLU A 114 -5.65 -17.65 10.37
C GLU A 114 -6.03 -17.96 8.92
N MET A 115 -6.58 -17.01 8.17
CA MET A 115 -6.89 -17.19 6.75
C MET A 115 -5.66 -17.61 5.95
N ARG A 116 -4.50 -16.97 6.20
CA ARG A 116 -3.25 -17.33 5.55
C ARG A 116 -2.86 -18.79 5.81
N GLU A 117 -3.01 -19.27 7.04
CA GLU A 117 -2.71 -20.67 7.39
C GLU A 117 -3.66 -21.68 6.74
N HIS A 118 -4.81 -21.27 6.23
CA HIS A 118 -5.71 -22.11 5.44
C HIS A 118 -5.35 -22.15 3.95
N LEU A 119 -4.44 -21.29 3.47
CA LEU A 119 -3.98 -21.34 2.08
C LEU A 119 -3.10 -22.56 1.81
N GLU A 120 -3.18 -23.10 0.59
CA GLU A 120 -2.29 -24.15 0.11
C GLU A 120 -0.81 -23.75 0.27
N PRO A 121 0.11 -24.66 0.64
CA PRO A 121 1.48 -24.32 1.03
C PRO A 121 2.23 -23.41 0.06
N GLY A 122 2.17 -23.68 -1.25
CA GLY A 122 2.84 -22.87 -2.28
C GLY A 122 2.22 -21.49 -2.51
N LEU A 123 0.94 -21.31 -2.19
CA LEU A 123 0.30 -20.00 -2.21
C LEU A 123 0.58 -19.24 -0.91
N ARG A 124 0.53 -19.93 0.23
CA ARG A 124 0.86 -19.39 1.55
C ARG A 124 2.24 -18.75 1.56
N GLU A 125 3.23 -19.37 0.93
CA GLU A 125 4.58 -18.81 0.79
C GLU A 125 4.59 -17.44 0.10
N ARG A 126 3.70 -17.24 -0.89
CA ARG A 126 3.59 -16.00 -1.68
C ARG A 126 2.73 -14.91 -1.04
N VAL A 127 2.22 -15.14 0.17
CA VAL A 127 1.45 -14.15 0.95
C VAL A 127 2.26 -13.75 2.18
N GLN A 128 2.64 -12.49 2.26
CA GLN A 128 3.36 -11.90 3.38
C GLN A 128 2.44 -10.96 4.16
N ILE A 129 2.35 -11.17 5.48
CA ILE A 129 1.72 -10.23 6.41
C ILE A 129 2.85 -9.49 7.13
N ALA A 130 2.98 -8.19 6.89
CA ALA A 130 4.05 -7.35 7.42
C ALA A 130 3.53 -6.40 8.49
N GLN A 131 3.86 -6.68 9.75
CA GLN A 131 3.57 -5.83 10.89
C GLN A 131 4.71 -4.84 11.11
N LEU A 132 4.48 -3.58 10.72
CA LEU A 132 5.49 -2.54 10.66
C LEU A 132 5.75 -1.94 12.05
N PRO A 133 7.03 -1.70 12.43
CA PRO A 133 7.36 -1.07 13.70
C PRO A 133 6.82 0.36 13.76
N MET A 134 6.38 0.79 14.94
CA MET A 134 5.77 2.12 15.15
C MET A 134 6.54 2.98 16.16
N ASP A 135 7.63 2.44 16.75
CA ASP A 135 8.43 3.10 17.80
C ASP A 135 9.10 4.40 17.30
N ASP A 136 9.45 4.45 16.01
CA ASP A 136 9.96 5.63 15.33
C ASP A 136 9.10 5.92 14.10
N ALA A 137 8.37 7.04 14.15
CA ALA A 137 7.47 7.46 13.08
C ALA A 137 8.20 7.77 11.77
N GLY A 138 9.46 8.22 11.83
CA GLY A 138 10.30 8.48 10.66
C GLY A 138 10.69 7.20 9.95
N GLU A 139 11.12 6.19 10.72
CA GLU A 139 11.45 4.87 10.21
C GLU A 139 10.23 4.14 9.65
N ASN A 140 9.12 4.13 10.39
CA ASN A 140 7.84 3.58 9.90
C ASN A 140 7.46 4.22 8.56
N ALA A 141 7.57 5.55 8.49
CA ALA A 141 7.28 6.28 7.27
C ALA A 141 8.22 5.91 6.10
N ALA A 142 9.50 5.66 6.38
CA ALA A 142 10.46 5.22 5.37
C ALA A 142 10.14 3.81 4.85
N ILE A 143 9.74 2.89 5.74
CA ILE A 143 9.35 1.52 5.36
C ILE A 143 8.07 1.52 4.51
N VAL A 144 7.02 2.22 4.95
CA VAL A 144 5.77 2.37 4.17
C VAL A 144 6.04 2.99 2.81
N ASN A 145 6.89 4.01 2.77
CA ASN A 145 7.30 4.68 1.55
C ASN A 145 7.96 3.69 0.58
N ALA A 146 8.98 2.97 1.05
CA ALA A 146 9.71 1.99 0.25
C ALA A 146 8.79 0.86 -0.25
N LEU A 147 7.91 0.33 0.61
CA LEU A 147 6.96 -0.73 0.23
C LEU A 147 6.01 -0.25 -0.87
N GLN A 148 5.41 0.93 -0.71
CA GLN A 148 4.52 1.47 -1.74
C GLN A 148 5.26 1.73 -3.05
N ARG A 149 6.50 2.24 -3.02
CA ARG A 149 7.33 2.44 -4.24
C ARG A 149 7.69 1.11 -4.92
N ARG A 150 7.94 0.06 -4.14
CA ARG A 150 8.28 -1.29 -4.63
C ARG A 150 7.09 -2.05 -5.22
N ALA A 151 5.88 -1.75 -4.81
CA ALA A 151 4.69 -2.42 -5.31
C ALA A 151 4.52 -2.20 -6.83
N ASP A 152 4.23 -3.28 -7.54
CA ASP A 152 3.86 -3.25 -8.95
C ASP A 152 2.39 -2.84 -9.11
N VAL A 153 1.53 -3.23 -8.17
CA VAL A 153 0.14 -2.77 -8.06
C VAL A 153 -0.19 -2.51 -6.59
N ILE A 154 -0.75 -1.33 -6.30
CA ILE A 154 -1.34 -1.03 -5.00
C ILE A 154 -2.82 -1.37 -5.04
N VAL A 155 -3.29 -2.10 -4.04
CA VAL A 155 -4.70 -2.42 -3.84
C VAL A 155 -5.22 -1.69 -2.62
N GLN A 156 -6.40 -1.08 -2.75
CA GLN A 156 -7.16 -0.50 -1.65
C GLN A 156 -8.63 -0.96 -1.71
N LYS A 157 -8.88 -2.23 -1.36
CA LYS A 157 -10.19 -2.90 -1.52
C LYS A 157 -11.10 -2.68 -0.30
N SER A 158 -11.29 -1.43 0.10
CA SER A 158 -12.09 -1.10 1.29
C SER A 158 -13.59 -1.31 1.07
N LEU A 159 -14.31 -1.72 2.11
CA LEU A 159 -15.78 -1.77 2.16
C LEU A 159 -16.37 -0.38 2.44
N ALA A 160 -15.65 0.41 3.23
CA ALA A 160 -15.94 1.81 3.47
C ALA A 160 -14.62 2.59 3.65
N GLU A 161 -14.59 3.84 3.20
CA GLU A 161 -13.42 4.70 3.32
C GLU A 161 -13.83 6.15 3.60
N GLY A 162 -13.02 6.85 4.39
CA GLY A 162 -13.09 8.31 4.48
C GLY A 162 -12.47 8.93 3.23
N PHE A 163 -11.42 9.73 3.41
CA PHE A 163 -10.67 10.22 2.25
C PHE A 163 -9.89 9.09 1.57
N GLY A 164 -9.12 8.28 2.32
CA GLY A 164 -8.24 7.24 1.77
C GLY A 164 -6.84 7.78 1.45
N LEU A 165 -6.12 8.25 2.46
CA LEU A 165 -4.78 8.84 2.29
C LEU A 165 -3.76 7.89 1.65
N THR A 166 -3.87 6.59 1.90
CA THR A 166 -2.99 5.57 1.31
C THR A 166 -3.10 5.52 -0.22
N VAL A 167 -4.28 5.83 -0.76
CA VAL A 167 -4.50 5.98 -2.21
C VAL A 167 -3.73 7.20 -2.71
N SER A 168 -3.92 8.39 -2.12
CA SER A 168 -3.17 9.60 -2.46
C SER A 168 -1.65 9.42 -2.35
N GLU A 169 -1.17 8.69 -1.35
CA GLU A 169 0.24 8.34 -1.17
C GLU A 169 0.77 7.46 -2.32
N ALA A 170 -0.01 6.49 -2.79
CA ALA A 170 0.33 5.66 -3.95
C ALA A 170 0.28 6.45 -5.26
N MET A 171 -0.72 7.33 -5.42
CA MET A 171 -0.82 8.24 -6.56
C MET A 171 0.42 9.13 -6.63
N TRP A 172 0.84 9.73 -5.51
CA TRP A 172 2.06 10.55 -5.42
C TRP A 172 3.31 9.81 -5.92
N LYS A 173 3.38 8.50 -5.66
CA LYS A 173 4.49 7.61 -6.03
C LYS A 173 4.38 7.07 -7.47
N ALA A 174 3.45 7.58 -8.26
CA ALA A 174 3.12 7.09 -9.59
C ALA A 174 2.92 5.58 -9.64
N ARG A 175 2.23 5.01 -8.64
CA ARG A 175 1.94 3.57 -8.62
C ARG A 175 0.61 3.28 -9.31
N PRO A 176 0.50 2.16 -10.05
CA PRO A 176 -0.78 1.65 -10.53
C PRO A 176 -1.66 1.25 -9.34
N ILE A 177 -2.93 1.64 -9.36
CA ILE A 177 -3.86 1.42 -8.24
C ILE A 177 -5.12 0.71 -8.73
N VAL A 178 -5.54 -0.32 -7.99
CA VAL A 178 -6.89 -0.87 -8.06
C VAL A 178 -7.58 -0.66 -6.72
N ALA A 179 -8.73 0.00 -6.70
CA ALA A 179 -9.40 0.33 -5.45
C ALA A 179 -10.93 0.21 -5.53
N SER A 180 -11.58 0.04 -4.40
CA SER A 180 -13.04 0.08 -4.32
C SER A 180 -13.58 1.48 -4.61
N ARG A 181 -14.69 1.58 -5.35
CA ARG A 181 -15.43 2.84 -5.57
C ARG A 181 -16.25 3.18 -4.33
N VAL A 182 -15.57 3.63 -3.26
CA VAL A 182 -16.21 3.98 -1.99
C VAL A 182 -15.60 5.25 -1.40
N GLY A 183 -16.44 6.06 -0.76
CA GLY A 183 -16.01 7.28 -0.06
C GLY A 183 -15.15 8.19 -0.95
N GLY A 184 -14.12 8.80 -0.36
CA GLY A 184 -13.21 9.70 -1.06
C GLY A 184 -12.27 9.01 -2.07
N ILE A 185 -12.25 7.67 -2.15
CA ILE A 185 -11.47 6.97 -3.20
C ILE A 185 -12.06 7.26 -4.58
N GLU A 186 -13.38 7.30 -4.69
CA GLU A 186 -14.10 7.63 -5.93
C GLU A 186 -13.71 9.03 -6.44
N ASP A 187 -13.61 10.01 -5.54
CA ASP A 187 -13.19 11.37 -5.89
C ASP A 187 -11.71 11.45 -6.26
N GLN A 188 -10.88 10.57 -5.71
CA GLN A 188 -9.44 10.55 -5.95
C GLN A 188 -9.08 9.96 -7.31
N ILE A 189 -9.75 8.90 -7.76
CA ILE A 189 -9.36 8.13 -8.95
C ILE A 189 -10.30 8.42 -10.12
N GLU A 190 -9.74 8.89 -11.24
CA GLU A 190 -10.42 8.85 -12.54
C GLU A 190 -10.31 7.44 -13.12
N ASP A 191 -11.39 6.66 -13.07
CA ASP A 191 -11.42 5.26 -13.51
C ASP A 191 -10.95 5.08 -14.96
N GLY A 192 -10.12 4.06 -15.21
CA GLY A 192 -9.50 3.80 -16.50
C GLY A 192 -8.36 4.76 -16.88
N LYS A 193 -8.14 5.84 -16.13
CA LYS A 193 -7.17 6.89 -16.47
C LYS A 193 -6.09 7.09 -15.42
N SER A 194 -6.46 7.18 -14.16
CA SER A 194 -5.54 7.41 -13.03
C SER A 194 -5.59 6.29 -11.99
N GLY A 195 -6.12 5.13 -12.37
CA GLY A 195 -6.37 3.96 -11.54
C GLY A 195 -7.55 3.17 -12.10
N LEU A 196 -7.84 2.01 -11.51
CA LEU A 196 -9.01 1.20 -11.86
C LEU A 196 -9.91 1.03 -10.63
N LEU A 197 -11.20 1.30 -10.80
CA LEU A 197 -12.17 1.22 -9.71
C LEU A 197 -13.02 -0.05 -9.78
N ILE A 198 -13.29 -0.63 -8.61
CA ILE A 198 -14.19 -1.77 -8.43
C ILE A 198 -15.51 -1.24 -7.90
N ASP A 199 -16.59 -1.42 -8.65
CA ASP A 199 -17.91 -0.89 -8.29
C ASP A 199 -18.52 -1.59 -7.07
N ASP A 200 -18.37 -2.92 -6.98
CA ASP A 200 -18.78 -3.72 -5.80
C ASP A 200 -17.54 -4.27 -5.07
N PRO A 201 -17.21 -3.78 -3.87
CA PRO A 201 -16.08 -4.26 -3.06
C PRO A 201 -16.08 -5.77 -2.77
N ASN A 202 -17.25 -6.43 -2.84
CA ASN A 202 -17.40 -7.87 -2.63
C ASN A 202 -17.13 -8.69 -3.89
N ASN A 203 -17.02 -8.05 -5.06
CA ASN A 203 -16.69 -8.70 -6.31
C ASN A 203 -15.17 -8.94 -6.41
N LEU A 204 -14.70 -9.99 -5.74
CA LEU A 204 -13.29 -10.38 -5.70
C LEU A 204 -12.71 -10.68 -7.09
N LYS A 205 -13.54 -11.22 -8.00
CA LYS A 205 -13.14 -11.47 -9.38
C LYS A 205 -12.80 -10.17 -10.12
N SER A 206 -13.58 -9.12 -9.91
CA SER A 206 -13.32 -7.80 -10.51
C SER A 206 -12.00 -7.21 -10.02
N LEU A 207 -11.66 -7.37 -8.74
CA LEU A 207 -10.32 -7.03 -8.22
C LEU A 207 -9.25 -7.83 -8.96
N GLY A 208 -9.40 -9.16 -9.02
CA GLY A 208 -8.42 -10.04 -9.65
C GLY A 208 -8.19 -9.72 -11.13
N ASP A 209 -9.26 -9.52 -11.90
CA ASP A 209 -9.19 -9.19 -13.32
C ASP A 209 -8.39 -7.89 -13.57
N LYS A 210 -8.64 -6.86 -12.75
CA LYS A 210 -7.94 -5.57 -12.87
C LYS A 210 -6.49 -5.64 -12.45
N VAL A 211 -6.17 -6.37 -11.37
CA VAL A 211 -4.78 -6.57 -10.95
C VAL A 211 -4.00 -7.38 -12.00
N VAL A 212 -4.57 -8.47 -12.50
CA VAL A 212 -3.97 -9.29 -13.56
C VAL A 212 -3.73 -8.46 -14.83
N TYR A 213 -4.68 -7.60 -15.21
CA TYR A 213 -4.51 -6.69 -16.33
C TYR A 213 -3.30 -5.76 -16.16
N LEU A 214 -3.16 -5.13 -14.99
CA LEU A 214 -2.02 -4.23 -14.71
C LEU A 214 -0.69 -4.98 -14.59
N LEU A 215 -0.68 -6.19 -14.02
CA LEU A 215 0.52 -7.03 -13.95
C LEU A 215 0.93 -7.60 -15.32
N GLY A 216 -0.01 -7.72 -16.26
CA GLY A 216 0.20 -8.20 -17.62
C GLY A 216 0.72 -7.14 -18.59
N ASP A 217 0.41 -5.86 -18.36
CA ASP A 217 0.84 -4.74 -19.21
C ASP A 217 1.49 -3.62 -18.40
N ARG A 218 2.82 -3.64 -18.34
CA ARG A 218 3.62 -2.63 -17.62
C ARG A 218 3.51 -1.24 -18.23
N SER A 219 3.24 -1.11 -19.54
CA SER A 219 3.09 0.19 -20.21
C SER A 219 1.81 0.86 -19.74
N VAL A 220 0.69 0.12 -19.75
CA VAL A 220 -0.59 0.59 -19.22
C VAL A 220 -0.46 0.93 -17.74
N ALA A 221 0.13 0.04 -16.93
CA ALA A 221 0.34 0.26 -15.51
C ALA A 221 1.10 1.57 -15.25
N ASN A 222 2.23 1.78 -15.94
CA ASN A 222 3.02 3.01 -15.83
C ASN A 222 2.24 4.24 -16.29
N SER A 223 1.44 4.14 -17.35
CA SER A 223 0.61 5.24 -17.83
C SER A 223 -0.40 5.68 -16.77
N LEU A 224 -1.15 4.73 -16.21
CA LEU A 224 -2.13 4.98 -15.14
C LEU A 224 -1.47 5.57 -13.89
N GLY A 225 -0.33 5.00 -13.46
CA GLY A 225 0.43 5.52 -12.33
C GLY A 225 0.90 6.96 -12.54
N ASN A 226 1.40 7.30 -13.74
CA ASN A 226 1.84 8.66 -14.04
C ASN A 226 0.67 9.67 -14.06
N GLU A 227 -0.49 9.28 -14.59
CA GLU A 227 -1.70 10.10 -14.51
C GLU A 227 -2.19 10.27 -13.07
N ALA A 228 -2.11 9.21 -12.26
CA ALA A 228 -2.38 9.27 -10.83
C ALA A 228 -1.50 10.31 -10.13
N ARG A 229 -0.19 10.32 -10.41
CA ARG A 229 0.74 11.33 -9.87
C ARG A 229 0.39 12.74 -10.33
N ARG A 230 0.11 12.93 -11.62
CA ARG A 230 -0.34 14.23 -12.16
C ARG A 230 -1.60 14.72 -11.46
N ARG A 231 -2.55 13.83 -11.18
CA ARG A 231 -3.79 14.17 -10.49
C ARG A 231 -3.53 14.52 -9.03
N ALA A 232 -2.74 13.73 -8.30
CA ALA A 232 -2.38 14.01 -6.91
C ALA A 232 -1.66 15.35 -6.74
N ILE A 233 -0.68 15.65 -7.59
CA ILE A 233 0.03 16.95 -7.59
C ILE A 233 -0.95 18.10 -7.84
N ARG A 234 -1.88 17.92 -8.78
CA ARG A 234 -2.86 18.95 -9.10
C ARG A 234 -3.84 19.16 -7.94
N HIS A 235 -4.38 18.11 -7.32
CA HIS A 235 -5.58 18.22 -6.49
C HIS A 235 -5.36 18.02 -4.98
N PHE A 236 -4.34 17.28 -4.56
CA PHE A 236 -4.26 16.72 -3.19
C PHE A 236 -2.99 17.13 -2.43
N ILE A 237 -2.38 18.27 -2.79
CA ILE A 237 -1.23 18.83 -2.08
C ILE A 237 -1.64 19.90 -1.06
N ALA A 238 -0.97 19.93 0.09
CA ALA A 238 -1.28 20.83 1.21
C ALA A 238 -1.37 22.33 0.82
N PRO A 239 -0.48 22.88 -0.04
CA PRO A 239 -0.61 24.28 -0.48
C PRO A 239 -1.92 24.58 -1.21
N ARG A 240 -2.47 23.62 -1.97
CA ARG A 240 -3.76 23.80 -2.65
C ARG A 240 -4.92 23.80 -1.67
N HIS A 241 -4.89 22.91 -0.67
CA HIS A 241 -5.90 22.91 0.40
C HIS A 241 -5.93 24.26 1.11
N LEU A 242 -4.77 24.83 1.42
CA LEU A 242 -4.66 26.16 2.03
C LEU A 242 -5.25 27.26 1.12
N VAL A 243 -4.95 27.24 -0.18
CA VAL A 243 -5.53 28.21 -1.14
C VAL A 243 -7.05 28.08 -1.25
N GLN A 244 -7.58 26.86 -1.24
CA GLN A 244 -9.04 26.64 -1.28
C GLN A 244 -9.73 27.12 -0.01
N GLN A 245 -9.14 26.87 1.17
CA GLN A 245 -9.63 27.40 2.43
C GLN A 245 -9.59 28.93 2.46
N ALA A 246 -8.49 29.54 1.98
CA ALA A 246 -8.39 31.00 1.88
C ALA A 246 -9.46 31.59 0.95
N LYS A 247 -9.73 30.97 -0.21
CA LYS A 247 -10.81 31.38 -1.11
C LYS A 247 -12.19 31.27 -0.47
N LEU A 248 -12.45 30.23 0.31
CA LEU A 248 -13.72 30.06 1.01
C LEU A 248 -13.91 31.16 2.07
N ILE A 249 -12.87 31.44 2.86
CA ILE A 249 -12.88 32.52 3.87
C ILE A 249 -13.16 33.88 3.20
N LEU A 250 -12.52 34.16 2.06
CA LEU A 250 -12.74 35.41 1.31
C LEU A 250 -14.13 35.50 0.67
N ALA A 251 -14.80 34.38 0.41
CA ALA A 251 -16.13 34.36 -0.18
C ALA A 251 -17.27 34.58 0.84
N ILE A 252 -16.95 34.46 2.14
CA ILE A 252 -17.90 34.66 3.26
C ILE A 252 -17.58 35.92 4.08
N ALA A 253 -16.55 36.66 3.71
CA ALA A 253 -16.15 37.95 4.29
C ALA A 253 -16.69 39.10 3.43
#